data_AF-A0AAI8VAJ2-F1
#
_entry.id   AF-A0AAI8VAJ2-F1
#
_cell.length_a   1.000
_cell.length_b   1.000
_cell.length_c   1.000
_cell.angle_alpha   90.00
_cell.angle_beta   90.00
_cell.angle_gamma   90.00
#
_symmetry.space_group_name_H-M   'P 1'
#
loop_
_entity.id
_entity.type
_entity.pdbx_description
1 polymer ?
#
loop_
_entity_poly.entity_id
_entity_poly.type
_entity_poly.pdbx_seq_one_letter_code
_entity_poly.pdbx_strand_id
1 'polypeptide(L)'
;MNPNTLHGDDHNGDYAIYLRQTLGELQDRVEEHEAALSKLRATPAVNRNTRDLPATASLEIMKAAYDDVASQNPFLPLPDSILPALIALRKTHQTVEETRTYLATHSDAVQETQRRLEAERARLQDQQALSQSMRNRIQSLQDGLENRMEMGPEDIARERIDELRQKKKTYARDTSKLLKSLRKFIDEHLAAMLAAEDLGGPVVGDLMDIDGEDLAAGFSAQGRRKKPSEKADDGKRQQRIDEIWGIQGQEGQPVRNANDSRDETAAAGAEMRELTEELLNSLAESDGDHSAAYVALPRETAAARFLVRSKVAQFHPRDSTRLRPVDFGRELDD
;
A
#
# COMPACT_ATOMS: atom_id res chain seq x y z
N MET A 1 -15.84 -19.88 51.30
CA MET A 1 -15.51 -20.10 52.72
C MET A 1 -13.99 -20.03 52.85
N ASN A 2 -13.46 -18.86 53.19
CA ASN A 2 -12.03 -18.66 53.42
C ASN A 2 -11.84 -18.28 54.89
N PRO A 3 -11.27 -19.17 55.72
CA PRO A 3 -10.73 -18.78 57.02
C PRO A 3 -9.26 -18.40 56.83
N ASN A 4 -8.93 -17.11 56.90
CA ASN A 4 -7.62 -16.57 57.31
C ASN A 4 -7.45 -15.13 56.83
N THR A 5 -7.90 -14.16 57.62
CA THR A 5 -7.61 -12.73 57.41
C THR A 5 -7.32 -11.99 58.72
N LEU A 6 -6.80 -12.67 59.75
CA LEU A 6 -6.65 -12.07 61.10
C LEU A 6 -5.26 -12.30 61.75
N HIS A 7 -4.18 -12.42 60.98
CA HIS A 7 -2.83 -12.59 61.56
C HIS A 7 -1.73 -11.76 60.88
N GLY A 8 -2.09 -10.73 60.10
CA GLY A 8 -1.12 -9.95 59.33
C GLY A 8 -0.43 -8.81 60.08
N ASP A 9 -1.05 -8.28 61.15
CA ASP A 9 -0.63 -6.99 61.72
C ASP A 9 0.39 -7.12 62.87
N ASP A 10 0.30 -8.16 63.71
CA ASP A 10 1.25 -8.36 64.84
C ASP A 10 2.65 -8.74 64.34
N HIS A 11 2.76 -9.53 63.27
CA HIS A 11 4.05 -9.91 62.68
C HIS A 11 4.82 -8.74 62.05
N ASN A 12 4.11 -7.68 61.64
CA ASN A 12 4.72 -6.52 61.00
C ASN A 12 5.43 -5.61 62.03
N GLY A 13 4.93 -5.59 63.27
CA GLY A 13 5.54 -4.87 64.40
C GLY A 13 6.85 -5.52 64.85
N ASP A 14 6.84 -6.83 65.06
CA ASP A 14 8.02 -7.60 65.46
C ASP A 14 9.10 -7.55 64.36
N TYR A 15 8.71 -7.69 63.09
CA TYR A 15 9.59 -7.57 61.94
C TYR A 15 10.32 -6.22 61.88
N ALA A 16 9.62 -5.12 62.16
CA ALA A 16 10.20 -3.78 62.16
C ALA A 16 11.22 -3.58 63.30
N ILE A 17 11.02 -4.24 64.44
CA ILE A 17 11.95 -4.19 65.59
C ILE A 17 13.25 -4.93 65.25
N TYR A 18 13.16 -6.16 64.75
CA TYR A 18 14.34 -6.94 64.33
C TYR A 18 15.09 -6.29 63.15
N LEU A 19 14.37 -5.63 62.22
CA LEU A 19 14.99 -4.87 61.14
C LEU A 19 15.84 -3.70 61.69
N ARG A 20 15.31 -2.94 62.65
CA ARG A 20 16.05 -1.84 63.29
C ARG A 20 17.27 -2.35 64.06
N GLN A 21 17.13 -3.48 64.76
CA GLN A 21 18.22 -4.09 65.51
C GLN A 21 19.36 -4.56 64.58
N THR A 22 19.02 -5.27 63.50
CA THR A 22 20.01 -5.71 62.50
C THR A 22 20.65 -4.54 61.74
N LEU A 23 19.90 -3.47 61.49
CA LEU A 23 20.43 -2.26 60.86
C LEU A 23 21.42 -1.53 61.79
N GLY A 24 21.08 -1.38 63.07
CA GLY A 24 21.99 -0.80 64.07
C GLY A 24 23.27 -1.62 64.21
N GLU A 25 23.17 -2.95 64.30
CA GLU A 25 24.34 -3.82 64.37
C GLU A 25 25.28 -3.67 63.16
N LEU A 26 24.72 -3.61 61.94
CA LEU A 26 25.51 -3.41 60.73
C LEU A 26 26.16 -2.02 60.71
N GLN A 27 25.47 -0.98 61.16
CA GLN A 27 26.02 0.38 61.23
C GLN A 27 27.18 0.45 62.22
N ASP A 28 27.00 -0.07 63.43
CA ASP A 28 28.04 -0.09 64.46
C ASP A 28 29.30 -0.83 63.97
N ARG A 29 29.13 -1.92 63.22
CA ARG A 29 30.24 -2.69 62.63
C ARG A 29 30.93 -1.95 61.48
N VAL A 30 30.17 -1.28 60.62
CA VAL A 30 30.75 -0.44 59.56
C VAL A 30 31.58 0.68 60.20
N GLU A 31 31.05 1.34 61.23
CA GLU A 31 31.77 2.38 61.97
C GLU A 31 33.02 1.85 62.67
N GLU A 32 32.96 0.66 63.27
CA GLU A 32 34.13 0.00 63.88
C GLU A 32 35.23 -0.29 62.85
N HIS A 33 34.86 -0.83 61.68
CA HIS A 33 35.80 -1.11 60.60
C HIS A 33 36.35 0.17 59.96
N GLU A 34 35.53 1.21 59.78
CA GLU A 34 35.96 2.52 59.30
C GLU A 34 36.90 3.21 60.31
N ALA A 35 36.63 3.07 61.61
CA ALA A 35 37.51 3.54 62.67
C ALA A 35 38.84 2.76 62.73
N ALA A 36 38.82 1.45 62.50
CA ALA A 36 40.02 0.64 62.38
C ALA A 36 40.85 1.03 61.14
N LEU A 37 40.18 1.26 59.99
CA LEU A 37 40.81 1.73 58.76
C LEU A 37 41.39 3.15 58.93
N SER A 38 40.68 4.05 59.61
CA SER A 38 41.17 5.41 59.86
C SER A 38 42.37 5.40 60.80
N LYS A 39 42.38 4.55 61.84
CA LYS A 39 43.55 4.31 62.70
C LYS A 39 44.74 3.77 61.91
N LEU A 40 44.53 2.78 61.04
CA LEU A 40 45.58 2.21 60.17
C LEU A 40 46.14 3.23 59.16
N ARG A 41 45.28 4.12 58.64
CA ARG A 41 45.69 5.22 57.76
C ARG A 41 46.42 6.34 58.51
N ALA A 42 46.07 6.58 59.77
CA ALA A 42 46.67 7.60 60.63
C ALA A 42 47.99 7.15 61.28
N THR A 43 48.19 5.85 61.48
CA THR A 43 49.51 5.31 61.82
C THR A 43 50.46 5.53 60.64
N PRO A 44 51.51 6.36 60.78
CA PRO A 44 52.50 6.49 59.72
C PRO A 44 53.11 5.11 59.49
N ALA A 45 53.33 4.75 58.22
CA ALA A 45 53.94 3.49 57.83
C ALA A 45 55.38 3.40 58.38
N VAL A 46 55.52 3.03 59.64
CA VAL A 46 56.79 2.68 60.26
C VAL A 46 57.23 1.40 59.54
N ASN A 47 58.21 1.56 58.64
CA ASN A 47 58.74 0.58 57.68
C ASN A 47 57.99 0.42 56.35
N ARG A 48 57.99 1.45 55.51
CA ARG A 48 57.93 1.25 54.06
C ARG A 48 59.19 1.80 53.38
N ASN A 49 60.19 0.93 53.25
CA ASN A 49 61.18 1.02 52.18
C ASN A 49 60.45 0.80 50.84
N THR A 50 59.65 1.77 50.39
CA THR A 50 59.04 1.81 49.06
C THR A 50 59.93 2.59 48.10
N ARG A 51 61.19 2.18 48.02
CA ARG A 51 62.04 2.49 46.87
C ARG A 51 62.37 1.14 46.24
N ASP A 52 61.71 0.89 45.11
CA ASP A 52 61.98 -0.18 44.16
C ASP A 52 61.60 -1.62 44.58
N LEU A 53 60.33 -1.85 44.89
CA LEU A 53 59.77 -3.22 44.90
C LEU A 53 59.30 -3.60 43.47
N PRO A 54 59.70 -4.77 42.93
CA PRO A 54 59.23 -5.24 41.63
C PRO A 54 57.72 -5.48 41.65
N ALA A 55 57.03 -5.31 40.52
CA ALA A 55 55.57 -5.48 40.41
C ALA A 55 55.06 -6.86 40.89
N THR A 56 55.93 -7.87 40.92
CA THR A 56 55.63 -9.20 41.46
C THR A 56 55.52 -9.22 42.99
N ALA A 57 56.28 -8.40 43.70
CA ALA A 57 56.27 -8.34 45.16
C ALA A 57 54.95 -7.75 45.72
N SER A 58 54.33 -6.80 45.01
CA SER A 58 53.02 -6.27 45.41
C SER A 58 51.90 -7.28 45.20
N LEU A 59 51.97 -8.09 44.14
CA LEU A 59 51.04 -9.20 43.90
C LEU A 59 51.18 -10.31 44.96
N GLU A 60 52.40 -10.63 45.38
CA GLU A 60 52.66 -11.60 46.45
C GLU A 60 52.13 -11.11 47.80
N ILE A 61 52.32 -9.83 48.13
CA ILE A 61 51.75 -9.23 49.35
C ILE A 61 50.22 -9.23 49.30
N MET A 62 49.61 -8.90 48.15
CA MET A 62 48.16 -8.97 48.00
C MET A 62 47.65 -10.41 48.10
N LYS A 63 48.35 -11.37 47.48
CA LYS A 63 48.00 -12.79 47.58
C LYS A 63 48.05 -13.27 49.02
N ALA A 64 49.12 -12.99 49.75
CA ALA A 64 49.23 -13.33 51.17
C ALA A 64 48.10 -12.70 52.00
N ALA A 65 47.77 -11.42 51.73
CA ALA A 65 46.65 -10.76 52.40
C ALA A 65 45.28 -11.40 52.06
N TYR A 66 45.06 -11.83 50.81
CA TYR A 66 43.83 -12.53 50.44
C TYR A 66 43.76 -13.94 51.03
N ASP A 67 44.88 -14.65 51.09
CA ASP A 67 44.97 -15.97 51.73
C ASP A 67 44.71 -15.86 53.25
N ASP A 68 45.25 -14.81 53.90
CA ASP A 68 44.98 -14.49 55.30
C ASP A 68 43.50 -14.16 55.54
N VAL A 69 42.89 -13.32 54.68
CA VAL A 69 41.45 -12.99 54.78
C VAL A 69 40.57 -14.21 54.52
N ALA A 70 40.93 -15.08 53.58
CA ALA A 70 40.20 -16.32 53.31
C ALA A 70 40.28 -17.33 54.46
N SER A 71 41.36 -17.28 55.25
CA SER A 71 41.53 -18.11 56.45
C SER A 71 40.76 -17.60 57.68
N GLN A 72 40.29 -16.34 57.65
CA GLN A 72 39.49 -15.76 58.72
C GLN A 72 38.02 -16.18 58.59
N ASN A 73 37.37 -16.42 59.72
CA ASN A 73 35.95 -16.74 59.72
C ASN A 73 35.14 -15.54 59.20
N PRO A 74 34.31 -15.71 58.16
CA PRO A 74 33.48 -14.64 57.67
C PRO A 74 32.46 -14.24 58.73
N PHE A 75 32.09 -12.96 58.73
CA PHE A 75 31.02 -12.47 59.57
C PHE A 75 29.71 -13.17 59.19
N LEU A 76 29.11 -13.87 60.15
CA LEU A 76 27.78 -14.43 60.04
C LEU A 76 26.88 -13.61 60.97
N PRO A 77 25.72 -13.13 60.48
CA PRO A 77 24.81 -12.38 61.32
C PRO A 77 24.18 -13.30 62.37
N LEU A 78 23.63 -12.73 63.44
CA LEU A 78 22.96 -13.52 64.49
C LEU A 78 21.82 -14.38 63.93
N PRO A 79 21.49 -15.51 64.59
CA PRO A 79 20.43 -16.41 64.13
C PRO A 79 19.05 -15.75 64.05
N ASP A 80 18.80 -14.71 64.86
CA ASP A 80 17.55 -13.94 64.85
C ASP A 80 17.54 -12.83 63.77
N SER A 81 18.60 -12.72 62.97
CA SER A 81 18.70 -11.70 61.93
C SER A 81 17.80 -12.04 60.73
N ILE A 82 17.07 -11.02 60.25
CA ILE A 82 16.20 -11.12 59.05
C ILE A 82 17.04 -10.97 57.76
N LEU A 83 18.32 -10.67 57.89
CA LEU A 83 19.22 -10.33 56.78
C LEU A 83 19.33 -11.46 55.74
N PRO A 84 19.50 -12.76 56.09
CA PRO A 84 19.49 -13.83 55.11
C PRO A 84 18.17 -13.94 54.33
N ALA A 85 17.04 -13.75 55.02
CA ALA A 85 15.71 -13.78 54.39
C ALA A 85 15.50 -12.59 53.45
N LEU A 86 15.95 -11.39 53.83
CA LEU A 86 15.90 -10.19 53.00
C LEU A 86 16.80 -10.29 51.76
N ILE A 87 18.01 -10.83 51.92
CA ILE A 87 18.91 -11.08 50.79
C ILE A 87 18.30 -12.12 49.86
N ALA A 88 17.79 -13.22 50.39
CA ALA A 88 17.11 -14.23 49.59
C ALA A 88 15.94 -13.62 48.81
N LEU A 89 15.08 -12.83 49.46
CA LEU A 89 13.95 -12.15 48.82
C LEU A 89 14.40 -11.16 47.74
N ARG A 90 15.42 -10.34 48.02
CA ARG A 90 15.96 -9.38 47.05
C ARG A 90 16.55 -10.12 45.84
N LYS A 91 17.29 -11.20 46.09
CA LYS A 91 17.93 -12.00 45.04
C LYS A 91 16.89 -12.74 44.20
N THR A 92 15.89 -13.36 44.81
CA THR A 92 14.81 -14.00 44.05
C THR A 92 14.05 -12.97 43.23
N HIS A 93 13.69 -11.81 43.80
CA HIS A 93 13.06 -10.73 43.06
C HIS A 93 13.93 -10.25 41.87
N GLN A 94 15.22 -10.05 42.11
CA GLN A 94 16.17 -9.67 41.04
C GLN A 94 16.20 -10.74 39.93
N THR A 95 16.30 -12.03 40.27
CA THR A 95 16.30 -13.11 39.27
C THR A 95 14.98 -13.22 38.53
N VAL A 96 13.84 -12.94 39.17
CA VAL A 96 12.52 -12.93 38.52
C VAL A 96 12.44 -11.79 37.51
N GLU A 97 12.93 -10.60 37.86
CA GLU A 97 12.95 -9.46 36.93
C GLU A 97 13.93 -9.71 35.77
N GLU A 98 15.13 -10.23 36.05
CA GLU A 98 16.11 -10.58 35.00
C GLU A 98 15.60 -11.68 34.06
N THR A 99 14.91 -12.70 34.58
CA THR A 99 14.32 -13.75 33.75
C THR A 99 13.14 -13.24 32.93
N ARG A 100 12.34 -12.30 33.45
CA ARG A 100 11.28 -11.63 32.69
C ARG A 100 11.83 -10.82 31.51
N THR A 101 12.88 -10.02 31.74
CA THR A 101 13.50 -9.25 30.65
C THR A 101 14.16 -10.17 29.62
N TYR A 102 14.78 -11.27 30.08
CA TYR A 102 15.33 -12.29 29.19
C TYR A 102 14.24 -12.99 28.35
N LEU A 103 13.13 -13.40 28.96
CA LEU A 103 12.01 -14.01 28.24
C LEU A 103 11.40 -13.07 27.20
N ALA A 104 11.26 -11.78 27.53
CA ALA A 104 10.74 -10.78 26.58
C ALA A 104 11.65 -10.60 25.37
N THR A 105 12.96 -10.51 25.58
CA THR A 105 13.92 -10.40 24.46
C THR A 105 14.00 -11.69 23.64
N HIS A 106 13.88 -12.86 24.28
CA HIS A 106 13.92 -14.14 23.59
C HIS A 106 12.62 -14.45 22.83
N SER A 107 11.46 -14.02 23.31
CA SER A 107 10.19 -14.20 22.59
C SER A 107 10.20 -13.52 21.23
N ASP A 108 10.82 -12.34 21.13
CA ASP A 108 10.94 -11.62 19.86
C ASP A 108 11.83 -12.37 18.87
N ALA A 109 12.96 -12.92 19.33
CA ALA A 109 13.83 -13.74 18.50
C ALA A 109 13.13 -15.04 18.04
N VAL A 110 12.32 -15.67 18.90
CA VAL A 110 11.53 -16.85 18.53
C VAL A 110 10.47 -16.50 17.49
N GLN A 111 9.76 -15.37 17.65
CA GLN A 111 8.79 -14.94 16.65
C GLN A 111 9.44 -14.62 15.30
N GLU A 112 10.60 -13.97 15.30
CA GLU A 112 11.32 -13.66 14.06
C GLU A 112 11.79 -14.93 13.35
N THR A 113 12.31 -15.90 14.10
CA THR A 113 12.71 -17.20 13.52
C THR A 113 11.51 -17.99 13.00
N GLN A 114 10.34 -17.92 13.65
CA GLN A 114 9.10 -18.51 13.16
C GLN A 114 8.64 -17.87 11.85
N ARG A 115 8.60 -16.53 11.77
CA ARG A 115 8.26 -15.81 10.54
C ARG A 115 9.19 -16.17 9.39
N ARG A 116 10.50 -16.25 9.68
CA ARG A 116 11.49 -16.66 8.68
C ARG A 116 11.26 -18.10 8.21
N LEU A 117 10.92 -19.01 9.11
CA LEU A 117 10.60 -20.39 8.77
C LEU A 117 9.35 -20.49 7.89
N GLU A 118 8.31 -19.71 8.17
CA GLU A 118 7.09 -19.65 7.36
C GLU A 118 7.39 -19.10 5.95
N ALA A 119 8.18 -18.04 5.86
CA ALA A 119 8.59 -17.47 4.57
C ALA A 119 9.40 -18.47 3.73
N GLU A 120 10.35 -19.20 4.33
CA GLU A 120 11.13 -20.22 3.62
C GLU A 120 10.27 -21.43 3.23
N ARG A 121 9.26 -21.80 4.02
CA ARG A 121 8.30 -22.84 3.64
C ARG A 121 7.45 -22.43 2.43
N ALA A 122 6.96 -21.20 2.41
CA ALA A 122 6.23 -20.67 1.24
C ALA A 122 7.12 -20.66 0.00
N ARG A 123 8.37 -20.18 0.14
CA ARG A 123 9.34 -20.18 -0.96
C ARG A 123 9.64 -21.58 -1.49
N LEU A 124 9.73 -22.58 -0.60
CA LEU A 124 9.93 -23.97 -1.00
C LEU A 124 8.72 -24.50 -1.79
N GLN A 125 7.50 -24.18 -1.37
CA GLN A 125 6.28 -24.57 -2.09
C GLN A 125 6.23 -23.94 -3.49
N ASP A 126 6.58 -22.66 -3.60
CA ASP A 126 6.65 -21.96 -4.89
C ASP A 126 7.70 -22.60 -5.81
N GLN A 127 8.87 -22.93 -5.28
CA GLN A 127 9.92 -23.63 -6.03
C GLN A 127 9.46 -25.02 -6.50
N GLN A 128 8.72 -25.75 -5.66
CA GLN A 128 8.15 -27.04 -6.04
C GLN A 128 7.12 -26.88 -7.16
N ALA A 129 6.20 -25.93 -7.04
CA ALA A 129 5.20 -25.63 -8.06
C ALA A 129 5.86 -25.22 -9.39
N LEU A 130 6.89 -24.36 -9.34
CA LEU A 130 7.66 -23.96 -10.50
C LEU A 130 8.40 -25.15 -11.13
N SER A 131 9.02 -26.01 -10.32
CA SER A 131 9.67 -27.23 -10.82
C SER A 131 8.68 -28.16 -11.51
N GLN A 132 7.45 -28.28 -10.98
CA GLN A 132 6.41 -29.09 -11.58
C GLN A 132 5.90 -28.49 -12.89
N SER A 133 5.67 -27.18 -12.93
CA SER A 133 5.31 -26.46 -14.16
C SER A 133 6.38 -26.64 -15.25
N MET A 134 7.66 -26.54 -14.88
CA MET A 134 8.77 -26.76 -15.81
C MET A 134 8.82 -28.20 -16.32
N ARG A 135 8.64 -29.21 -15.45
CA ARG A 135 8.55 -30.62 -15.88
C ARG A 135 7.38 -30.84 -16.84
N ASN A 136 6.21 -30.32 -16.51
CA ASN A 136 5.03 -30.41 -17.37
C ASN A 136 5.27 -29.74 -18.73
N ARG A 137 5.95 -28.59 -18.74
CA ARG A 137 6.31 -27.89 -19.98
C ARG A 137 7.29 -28.70 -20.82
N ILE A 138 8.34 -29.24 -20.21
CA ILE A 138 9.32 -30.10 -20.90
C ILE A 138 8.60 -31.31 -21.50
N GLN A 139 7.71 -31.96 -20.75
CA GLN A 139 6.92 -33.09 -21.24
C GLN A 139 6.02 -32.66 -22.41
N SER A 140 5.27 -31.56 -22.29
CA SER A 140 4.43 -31.07 -23.39
C SER A 140 5.21 -30.72 -24.66
N LEU A 141 6.47 -30.27 -24.51
CA LEU A 141 7.35 -29.99 -25.64
C LEU A 141 7.90 -31.28 -26.24
N GLN A 142 8.22 -32.28 -25.43
CA GLN A 142 8.63 -33.60 -25.90
C GLN A 142 7.49 -34.29 -26.66
N ASP A 143 6.29 -34.33 -26.08
CA ASP A 143 5.08 -34.88 -26.71
C ASP A 143 4.76 -34.10 -28.01
N GLY A 144 4.89 -32.77 -27.99
CA GLY A 144 4.70 -31.93 -29.17
C GLY A 144 5.75 -32.17 -30.26
N LEU A 145 7.00 -32.50 -29.90
CA LEU A 145 8.04 -32.88 -30.86
C LEU A 145 7.79 -34.27 -31.43
N GLU A 146 7.40 -35.24 -30.60
CA GLU A 146 7.05 -36.59 -31.05
C GLU A 146 5.86 -36.55 -32.02
N ASN A 147 4.79 -35.85 -31.66
CA ASN A 147 3.64 -35.62 -32.54
C ASN A 147 4.03 -34.93 -33.86
N ARG A 148 4.96 -33.96 -33.83
CA ARG A 148 5.47 -33.30 -35.05
C ARG A 148 6.38 -34.19 -35.88
N MET A 149 7.08 -35.14 -35.28
CA MET A 149 7.87 -36.14 -36.01
C MET A 149 6.99 -37.17 -36.70
N GLU A 150 5.82 -37.48 -36.13
CA GLU A 150 4.83 -38.38 -36.73
C GLU A 150 3.98 -37.71 -37.81
N MET A 151 3.80 -36.39 -37.77
CA MET A 151 3.04 -35.61 -38.76
C MET A 151 3.84 -35.27 -40.02
N GLY A 152 3.20 -35.39 -41.19
CA GLY A 152 3.78 -34.96 -42.45
C GLY A 152 3.88 -33.42 -42.57
N PRO A 153 4.75 -32.89 -43.45
CA PRO A 153 4.90 -31.44 -43.64
C PRO A 153 3.60 -30.75 -44.11
N GLU A 154 2.72 -31.46 -44.80
CA GLU A 154 1.40 -30.96 -45.20
C GLU A 154 0.42 -30.83 -44.02
N ASP A 155 0.50 -31.75 -43.05
CA ASP A 155 -0.34 -31.73 -41.86
C ASP A 155 0.09 -30.60 -40.90
N ILE A 156 1.40 -30.36 -40.78
CA ILE A 156 1.96 -29.22 -40.02
C ILE A 156 1.48 -27.88 -40.61
N ALA A 157 1.42 -27.76 -41.93
CA ALA A 157 0.94 -26.54 -42.59
C ALA A 157 -0.57 -26.32 -42.32
N ARG A 158 -1.37 -27.38 -42.33
CA ARG A 158 -2.81 -27.32 -41.99
C ARG A 158 -3.04 -26.92 -40.54
N GLU A 159 -2.29 -27.51 -39.61
CA GLU A 159 -2.35 -27.17 -38.18
C GLU A 159 -2.04 -25.68 -37.95
N ARG A 160 -0.96 -25.16 -38.56
CA ARG A 160 -0.64 -23.73 -38.48
C ARG A 160 -1.74 -22.83 -39.04
N ILE A 161 -2.34 -23.22 -40.16
CA ILE A 161 -3.47 -22.47 -40.74
C ILE A 161 -4.65 -22.48 -39.77
N ASP A 162 -4.95 -23.60 -39.14
CA ASP A 162 -6.05 -23.72 -38.20
C ASP A 162 -5.77 -22.97 -36.89
N GLU A 163 -4.52 -22.95 -36.39
CA GLU A 163 -4.09 -22.08 -35.29
C GLU A 163 -4.31 -20.61 -35.62
N LEU A 164 -3.88 -20.16 -36.81
CA LEU A 164 -4.09 -18.78 -37.26
C LEU A 164 -5.58 -18.45 -37.40
N ARG A 165 -6.40 -19.38 -37.90
CA ARG A 165 -7.86 -19.23 -37.95
C ARG A 165 -8.48 -19.13 -36.56
N GLN A 166 -8.01 -19.93 -35.61
CA GLN A 166 -8.45 -19.86 -34.22
C GLN A 166 -8.08 -18.52 -33.58
N LYS A 167 -6.84 -18.06 -33.76
CA LYS A 167 -6.38 -16.73 -33.31
C LYS A 167 -7.20 -15.60 -33.92
N LYS A 168 -7.47 -15.65 -35.23
CA LYS A 168 -8.37 -14.69 -35.89
C LYS A 168 -9.76 -14.69 -35.26
N LYS A 169 -10.29 -15.87 -34.93
CA LYS A 169 -11.60 -16.02 -34.27
C LYS A 169 -11.60 -15.49 -32.83
N THR A 170 -10.52 -15.68 -32.06
CA THR A 170 -10.41 -15.12 -30.71
C THR A 170 -10.32 -13.61 -30.76
N TYR A 171 -9.47 -13.05 -31.63
CA TYR A 171 -9.37 -11.60 -31.80
C TYR A 171 -10.71 -11.00 -32.24
N ALA A 172 -11.40 -11.57 -33.22
CA ALA A 172 -12.72 -11.10 -33.62
C ALA A 172 -13.74 -11.12 -32.46
N ARG A 173 -13.71 -12.16 -31.61
CA ARG A 173 -14.57 -12.25 -30.41
C ARG A 173 -14.22 -11.15 -29.41
N ASP A 174 -12.95 -10.95 -29.11
CA ASP A 174 -12.52 -9.99 -28.11
C ASP A 174 -12.71 -8.55 -28.59
N THR A 175 -12.47 -8.25 -29.86
CA THR A 175 -12.86 -6.97 -30.49
C THR A 175 -14.36 -6.73 -30.37
N SER A 176 -15.20 -7.75 -30.65
CA SER A 176 -16.66 -7.60 -30.52
C SER A 176 -17.11 -7.35 -29.08
N LYS A 177 -16.44 -7.95 -28.08
CA LYS A 177 -16.71 -7.69 -26.67
C LYS A 177 -16.29 -6.28 -26.27
N LEU A 178 -15.10 -5.86 -26.70
CA LEU A 178 -14.54 -4.54 -26.41
C LEU A 178 -15.41 -3.43 -27.02
N LEU A 179 -15.84 -3.58 -28.28
CA LEU A 179 -16.75 -2.63 -28.93
C LEU A 179 -18.09 -2.55 -28.21
N LYS A 180 -18.62 -3.67 -27.71
CA LYS A 180 -19.85 -3.67 -26.90
C LYS A 180 -19.66 -2.97 -25.56
N SER A 181 -18.56 -3.21 -24.86
CA SER A 181 -18.27 -2.51 -23.60
C SER A 181 -18.01 -1.03 -23.81
N LEU A 182 -17.34 -0.65 -24.90
CA LEU A 182 -17.13 0.76 -25.26
C LEU A 182 -18.47 1.44 -25.56
N ARG A 183 -19.33 0.82 -26.37
CA ARG A 183 -20.68 1.33 -26.64
C ARG A 183 -21.48 1.52 -25.36
N LYS A 184 -21.44 0.54 -24.45
CA LYS A 184 -22.11 0.63 -23.14
C LYS A 184 -21.57 1.77 -22.29
N PHE A 185 -20.24 1.93 -22.23
CA PHE A 185 -19.59 3.02 -21.51
C PHE A 185 -19.96 4.40 -22.08
N ILE A 186 -20.04 4.51 -23.41
CA ILE A 186 -20.47 5.75 -24.07
C ILE A 186 -21.90 6.11 -23.64
N ASP A 187 -22.84 5.17 -23.69
CA ASP A 187 -24.25 5.46 -23.35
C ASP A 187 -24.47 5.74 -21.86
N GLU A 188 -23.82 4.97 -20.99
CA GLU A 188 -24.09 5.03 -19.54
C GLU A 188 -23.36 6.19 -18.84
N HIS A 189 -22.17 6.55 -19.31
CA HIS A 189 -21.32 7.53 -18.63
C HIS A 189 -20.98 8.74 -19.50
N LEU A 190 -20.54 8.50 -20.75
CA LEU A 190 -19.96 9.56 -21.56
C LEU A 190 -21.01 10.47 -22.19
N ALA A 191 -22.15 9.93 -22.59
CA ALA A 191 -23.22 10.63 -23.30
C ALA A 191 -23.79 11.81 -22.48
N ALA A 192 -24.07 11.58 -21.19
CA ALA A 192 -24.56 12.63 -20.30
C ALA A 192 -23.52 13.74 -20.06
N MET A 193 -22.25 13.36 -19.91
CA MET A 193 -21.17 14.33 -19.73
C MET A 193 -20.89 15.13 -21.00
N LEU A 194 -20.93 14.51 -22.17
CA LEU A 194 -20.73 15.18 -23.46
C LEU A 194 -21.87 16.15 -23.76
N ALA A 195 -23.12 15.75 -23.50
CA ALA A 195 -24.27 16.63 -23.63
C ALA A 195 -24.15 17.84 -22.69
N ALA A 196 -23.64 17.66 -21.46
CA ALA A 196 -23.39 18.76 -20.56
C ALA A 196 -22.35 19.75 -21.13
N GLU A 197 -21.25 19.25 -21.68
CA GLU A 197 -20.20 20.09 -22.29
C GLU A 197 -20.72 20.87 -23.51
N ASP A 198 -21.50 20.23 -24.38
CA ASP A 198 -22.12 20.89 -25.53
C ASP A 198 -23.10 22.01 -25.13
N LEU A 199 -23.74 21.87 -23.97
CA LEU A 199 -24.62 22.90 -23.37
C LEU A 199 -23.86 23.99 -22.59
N GLY A 200 -22.51 24.00 -22.65
CA GLY A 200 -21.67 24.97 -21.94
C GLY A 200 -21.50 24.65 -20.45
N GLY A 201 -21.73 23.40 -20.08
CA GLY A 201 -21.53 22.85 -18.74
C GLY A 201 -20.08 22.49 -18.43
N PRO A 202 -19.86 21.76 -17.32
CA PRO A 202 -18.52 21.33 -16.92
C PRO A 202 -17.89 20.45 -17.99
N VAL A 203 -16.56 20.53 -18.11
CA VAL A 203 -15.80 19.73 -19.06
C VAL A 203 -15.89 18.25 -18.66
N VAL A 204 -16.02 17.34 -19.63
CA VAL A 204 -16.12 15.89 -19.38
C VAL A 204 -14.97 15.43 -18.46
N GLY A 205 -15.28 14.81 -17.32
CA GLY A 205 -14.29 14.33 -16.34
C GLY A 205 -14.01 15.24 -15.13
N ASP A 206 -14.48 16.51 -15.13
CA ASP A 206 -14.36 17.39 -13.95
C ASP A 206 -15.44 17.11 -12.88
N LEU A 207 -16.60 16.61 -13.31
CA LEU A 207 -17.69 16.15 -12.45
C LEU A 207 -18.07 14.72 -12.86
N MET A 208 -18.06 13.79 -11.90
CA MET A 208 -18.21 12.35 -12.18
C MET A 208 -19.66 11.90 -12.41
N ASP A 209 -20.65 12.63 -11.87
CA ASP A 209 -22.06 12.22 -11.93
C ASP A 209 -22.93 13.41 -12.37
N ILE A 210 -23.34 13.46 -13.64
CA ILE A 210 -24.29 14.46 -14.17
C ILE A 210 -25.57 13.73 -14.54
N ASP A 211 -26.65 14.03 -13.82
CA ASP A 211 -27.95 13.40 -14.07
C ASP A 211 -28.77 14.19 -15.12
N GLY A 212 -29.75 13.53 -15.74
CA GLY A 212 -30.65 14.17 -16.71
C GLY A 212 -31.44 15.36 -16.15
N GLU A 213 -31.59 15.45 -14.83
CA GLU A 213 -32.19 16.59 -14.13
C GLU A 213 -31.23 17.79 -14.05
N ASP A 214 -29.92 17.56 -13.90
CA ASP A 214 -28.89 18.61 -13.93
C ASP A 214 -28.77 19.22 -15.33
N LEU A 215 -28.89 18.40 -16.38
CA LEU A 215 -28.94 18.86 -17.78
C LEU A 215 -30.15 19.77 -18.03
N ALA A 216 -31.32 19.40 -17.48
CA ALA A 216 -32.55 20.19 -17.62
C ALA A 216 -32.48 21.53 -16.87
N ALA A 217 -31.83 21.57 -15.70
CA ALA A 217 -31.61 22.79 -14.90
C ALA A 217 -30.64 23.79 -15.56
N GLY A 218 -29.76 23.29 -16.45
CA GLY A 218 -28.81 24.08 -17.21
C GLY A 218 -27.62 24.60 -16.37
N PHE A 219 -26.51 24.87 -17.05
CA PHE A 219 -25.27 25.31 -16.42
C PHE A 219 -25.09 26.83 -16.55
N SER A 220 -24.28 27.40 -15.64
CA SER A 220 -23.78 28.77 -15.77
C SER A 220 -22.55 28.80 -16.68
N ALA A 221 -22.20 29.97 -17.23
CA ALA A 221 -21.01 30.14 -18.09
C ALA A 221 -19.67 29.80 -17.39
N GLN A 222 -19.68 29.49 -16.09
CA GLN A 222 -18.54 28.99 -15.33
C GLN A 222 -18.64 27.48 -15.01
N GLY A 223 -19.50 26.72 -15.69
CA GLY A 223 -19.66 25.26 -15.53
C GLY A 223 -20.34 24.83 -14.22
N ARG A 224 -20.83 25.77 -13.40
CA ARG A 224 -21.52 25.44 -12.13
C ARG A 224 -23.00 25.18 -12.37
N ARG A 225 -23.54 24.15 -11.69
CA ARG A 225 -24.97 23.79 -11.67
C ARG A 225 -25.80 24.98 -11.19
N LYS A 226 -26.84 25.35 -11.94
CA LYS A 226 -27.81 26.36 -11.48
C LYS A 226 -28.79 25.68 -10.52
N LYS A 227 -29.07 26.33 -9.38
CA LYS A 227 -30.15 25.88 -8.49
C LYS A 227 -31.50 26.07 -9.19
N PRO A 228 -32.45 25.11 -9.08
CA PRO A 228 -33.78 25.28 -9.63
C PRO A 228 -34.49 26.41 -8.85
N SER A 229 -34.59 27.57 -9.48
CA SER A 229 -35.41 28.69 -9.01
C SER A 229 -36.72 28.62 -9.77
N GLU A 230 -37.86 28.69 -9.07
CA GLU A 230 -39.26 28.61 -9.56
C GLU A 230 -39.67 29.63 -10.63
N LYS A 231 -38.72 30.30 -11.28
CA LYS A 231 -38.93 31.14 -12.45
C LYS A 231 -37.82 30.83 -13.45
N ALA A 232 -38.03 29.79 -14.25
CA ALA A 232 -37.29 29.61 -15.49
C ALA A 232 -37.71 30.73 -16.45
N ASP A 233 -36.96 31.83 -16.41
CA ASP A 233 -37.00 32.86 -17.44
C ASP A 233 -36.47 32.23 -18.74
N ASP A 234 -37.39 31.84 -19.62
CA ASP A 234 -37.19 31.07 -20.86
C ASP A 234 -36.19 31.70 -21.86
N GLY A 235 -35.73 32.94 -21.62
CA GLY A 235 -34.83 33.68 -22.51
C GLY A 235 -33.33 33.54 -22.25
N LYS A 236 -32.88 32.72 -21.29
CA LYS A 236 -31.45 32.66 -20.88
C LYS A 236 -30.78 31.28 -21.03
N ARG A 237 -31.25 30.47 -21.99
CA ARG A 237 -30.38 29.44 -22.58
C ARG A 237 -29.44 30.16 -23.55
N GLN A 238 -28.15 29.86 -23.51
CA GLN A 238 -27.25 30.32 -24.57
C GLN A 238 -27.71 29.63 -25.85
N GLN A 239 -28.45 30.36 -26.69
CA GLN A 239 -28.72 29.93 -28.04
C GLN A 239 -27.38 29.68 -28.71
N ARG A 240 -27.28 28.55 -29.40
CA ARG A 240 -26.10 28.25 -30.22
C ARG A 240 -25.91 29.46 -31.14
N ILE A 241 -24.68 29.94 -31.31
CA ILE A 241 -24.41 31.18 -32.08
C ILE A 241 -25.00 31.08 -33.50
N ASP A 242 -25.25 29.87 -33.99
CA ASP A 242 -25.88 29.57 -35.28
C ASP A 242 -27.42 29.68 -35.29
N GLU A 243 -28.13 29.55 -34.16
CA GLU A 243 -29.59 29.76 -34.08
C GLU A 243 -29.96 31.24 -34.27
N ILE A 244 -29.02 32.14 -33.99
CA ILE A 244 -29.18 33.59 -34.18
C ILE A 244 -29.22 33.96 -35.69
N TRP A 245 -28.79 33.05 -36.58
CA TRP A 245 -28.72 33.30 -38.02
C TRP A 245 -29.68 32.42 -38.86
N GLY A 246 -30.52 31.59 -38.22
CA GLY A 246 -31.52 30.74 -38.85
C GLY A 246 -32.95 31.30 -38.76
N ILE A 247 -33.39 31.95 -39.85
CA ILE A 247 -34.74 32.35 -40.29
C ILE A 247 -35.94 32.03 -39.35
N GLN A 248 -36.64 33.10 -38.98
CA GLN A 248 -37.96 33.13 -38.34
C GLN A 248 -39.01 32.23 -39.02
N GLY A 249 -39.74 31.46 -38.20
CA GLY A 249 -41.11 31.07 -38.51
C GLY A 249 -41.57 29.76 -37.89
N GLN A 250 -42.04 29.79 -36.63
CA GLN A 250 -43.39 29.35 -36.26
C GLN A 250 -43.58 29.45 -34.75
N GLU A 251 -44.61 30.20 -34.37
CA GLU A 251 -45.17 30.22 -33.03
C GLU A 251 -45.72 28.83 -32.68
N GLY A 252 -45.23 28.29 -31.58
CA GLY A 252 -45.69 27.04 -31.00
C GLY A 252 -44.83 26.71 -29.80
N GLN A 253 -45.25 27.16 -28.62
CA GLN A 253 -44.66 26.74 -27.35
C GLN A 253 -44.56 25.21 -27.29
N PRO A 254 -43.37 24.60 -27.13
CA PRO A 254 -43.29 23.26 -26.58
C PRO A 254 -43.10 23.41 -25.07
N VAL A 255 -44.04 22.88 -24.31
CA VAL A 255 -43.81 22.53 -22.91
C VAL A 255 -42.62 21.56 -22.89
N ARG A 256 -41.45 22.03 -22.49
CA ARG A 256 -40.20 21.24 -22.43
C ARG A 256 -40.32 20.18 -21.34
N ASN A 257 -40.73 18.99 -21.76
CA ASN A 257 -40.74 17.79 -20.93
C ASN A 257 -39.32 17.24 -20.77
N ALA A 258 -39.08 16.47 -19.71
CA ALA A 258 -37.85 15.72 -19.43
C ALA A 258 -37.43 14.69 -20.54
N ASN A 259 -38.16 14.63 -21.65
CA ASN A 259 -37.73 13.90 -22.86
C ASN A 259 -36.66 14.66 -23.65
N ASP A 260 -36.67 16.00 -23.66
CA ASP A 260 -35.74 16.81 -24.46
C ASP A 260 -34.28 16.60 -23.99
N SER A 261 -34.05 16.45 -22.68
CA SER A 261 -32.71 16.15 -22.15
C SER A 261 -32.25 14.73 -22.43
N ARG A 262 -33.17 13.75 -22.52
CA ARG A 262 -32.82 12.38 -22.95
C ARG A 262 -32.43 12.35 -24.42
N ASP A 263 -33.11 13.14 -25.25
CA ASP A 263 -32.82 13.23 -26.68
C ASP A 263 -31.44 13.88 -26.93
N GLU A 264 -31.06 14.90 -26.15
CA GLU A 264 -29.71 15.50 -26.20
C GLU A 264 -28.60 14.53 -25.78
N THR A 265 -28.81 13.75 -24.71
CA THR A 265 -27.84 12.70 -24.31
C THR A 265 -27.69 11.61 -25.35
N ALA A 266 -28.80 11.17 -25.96
CA ALA A 266 -28.79 10.15 -26.99
C ALA A 266 -28.08 10.65 -28.27
N ALA A 267 -28.29 11.91 -28.64
CA ALA A 267 -27.62 12.55 -29.77
C ALA A 267 -26.09 12.64 -29.56
N ALA A 268 -25.65 13.11 -28.38
CA ALA A 268 -24.22 13.19 -28.05
C ALA A 268 -23.54 11.80 -28.02
N GLY A 269 -24.23 10.79 -27.47
CA GLY A 269 -23.76 9.41 -27.49
C GLY A 269 -23.68 8.81 -28.89
N ALA A 270 -24.66 9.10 -29.76
CA ALA A 270 -24.66 8.66 -31.15
C ALA A 270 -23.53 9.31 -31.96
N GLU A 271 -23.33 10.61 -31.79
CA GLU A 271 -22.25 11.37 -32.46
C GLU A 271 -20.87 10.83 -32.08
N MET A 272 -20.64 10.58 -30.78
CA MET A 272 -19.38 9.99 -30.31
C MET A 272 -19.13 8.61 -30.91
N ARG A 273 -20.17 7.78 -31.05
CA ARG A 273 -20.08 6.44 -31.66
C ARG A 273 -19.74 6.51 -33.13
N GLU A 274 -20.49 7.32 -33.89
CA GLU A 274 -20.29 7.51 -35.32
C GLU A 274 -18.87 7.99 -35.60
N LEU A 275 -18.41 8.99 -34.83
CA LEU A 275 -17.06 9.52 -34.97
C LEU A 275 -15.97 8.49 -34.59
N THR A 276 -16.17 7.69 -33.54
CA THR A 276 -15.22 6.61 -33.23
C THR A 276 -15.18 5.51 -34.30
N GLU A 277 -16.33 5.21 -34.91
CA GLU A 277 -16.43 4.21 -35.98
C GLU A 277 -15.76 4.72 -37.26
N GLU A 278 -16.00 5.98 -37.63
CA GLU A 278 -15.35 6.63 -38.77
C GLU A 278 -13.83 6.72 -38.60
N LEU A 279 -13.36 7.06 -37.40
CA LEU A 279 -11.92 7.07 -37.08
C LEU A 279 -11.31 5.66 -37.20
N LEU A 280 -11.95 4.64 -36.63
CA LEU A 280 -11.44 3.26 -36.69
C LEU A 280 -11.44 2.70 -38.12
N ASN A 281 -12.49 2.99 -38.90
CA ASN A 281 -12.57 2.60 -40.30
C ASN A 281 -11.51 3.32 -41.14
N SER A 282 -11.33 4.63 -40.94
CA SER A 282 -10.28 5.40 -41.64
C SER A 282 -8.88 4.90 -41.33
N LEU A 283 -8.62 4.46 -40.09
CA LEU A 283 -7.34 3.85 -39.71
C LEU A 283 -7.13 2.53 -40.45
N ALA A 284 -8.16 1.67 -40.49
CA ALA A 284 -8.10 0.40 -41.19
C ALA A 284 -7.93 0.54 -42.71
N GLU A 285 -8.52 1.58 -43.32
CA GLU A 285 -8.40 1.88 -44.75
C GLU A 285 -7.05 2.51 -45.11
N SER A 286 -6.43 3.24 -44.17
CA SER A 286 -5.19 3.98 -44.40
C SER A 286 -3.92 3.13 -44.44
N ASP A 287 -3.97 1.87 -44.01
CA ASP A 287 -2.87 0.87 -44.05
C ASP A 287 -1.46 1.43 -43.75
N GLY A 288 -1.36 2.36 -42.79
CA GLY A 288 -0.10 2.94 -42.33
C GLY A 288 0.30 4.31 -42.93
N ASP A 289 -0.51 4.89 -43.83
CA ASP A 289 -0.32 6.23 -44.39
C ASP A 289 -0.94 7.34 -43.51
N HIS A 290 -0.09 7.96 -42.68
CA HIS A 290 -0.44 9.03 -41.73
C HIS A 290 -1.07 10.29 -42.35
N SER A 291 -0.97 10.45 -43.68
CA SER A 291 -1.54 11.58 -44.40
C SER A 291 -2.97 11.32 -44.89
N ALA A 292 -3.41 10.07 -44.96
CA ALA A 292 -4.72 9.67 -45.46
C ALA A 292 -5.73 9.37 -44.32
N ALA A 293 -5.26 9.10 -43.11
CA ALA A 293 -6.08 8.77 -41.94
C ALA A 293 -6.82 9.97 -41.30
N TYR A 294 -7.11 11.04 -42.05
CA TYR A 294 -7.83 12.20 -41.54
C TYR A 294 -9.31 12.12 -41.88
N VAL A 295 -10.14 12.16 -40.84
CA VAL A 295 -11.59 12.31 -40.94
C VAL A 295 -11.95 13.80 -40.96
N ALA A 296 -12.85 14.19 -41.87
CA ALA A 296 -13.34 15.55 -41.98
C ALA A 296 -14.53 15.75 -41.01
N LEU A 297 -14.34 16.61 -40.03
CA LEU A 297 -15.38 16.99 -39.09
C LEU A 297 -16.21 18.14 -39.68
N PRO A 298 -17.55 18.03 -39.72
CA PRO A 298 -18.40 19.11 -40.20
C PRO A 298 -18.35 20.35 -39.30
N ARG A 299 -18.06 20.15 -38.01
CA ARG A 299 -17.91 21.19 -36.99
C ARG A 299 -17.03 20.68 -35.84
N GLU A 300 -16.53 21.59 -35.01
CA GLU A 300 -15.84 21.19 -33.78
C GLU A 300 -16.87 20.75 -32.73
N THR A 301 -16.76 19.51 -32.25
CA THR A 301 -17.74 18.91 -31.32
C THR A 301 -17.08 18.54 -29.99
N ALA A 302 -17.86 18.44 -28.90
CA ALA A 302 -17.33 18.01 -27.60
C ALA A 302 -16.70 16.60 -27.69
N ALA A 303 -17.24 15.71 -28.51
CA ALA A 303 -16.69 14.38 -28.79
C ALA A 303 -15.25 14.46 -29.35
N ALA A 304 -15.02 15.32 -30.36
CA ALA A 304 -13.69 15.52 -30.94
C ALA A 304 -12.70 16.11 -29.91
N ARG A 305 -13.12 17.12 -29.13
CA ARG A 305 -12.29 17.70 -28.07
C ARG A 305 -11.93 16.68 -26.99
N PHE A 306 -12.90 15.86 -26.58
CA PHE A 306 -12.70 14.79 -25.61
C PHE A 306 -11.68 13.76 -26.10
N LEU A 307 -11.77 13.32 -27.35
CA LEU A 307 -10.82 12.37 -27.94
C LEU A 307 -9.39 12.91 -28.02
N VAL A 308 -9.24 14.20 -28.34
CA VAL A 308 -7.93 14.84 -28.38
C VAL A 308 -7.34 15.03 -26.98
N ARG A 309 -8.18 15.39 -26.01
CA ARG A 309 -7.76 15.54 -24.60
C ARG A 309 -7.39 14.19 -23.97
N SER A 310 -8.14 13.14 -24.28
CA SER A 310 -7.86 11.76 -23.85
C SER A 310 -6.72 11.10 -24.62
N LYS A 311 -6.09 11.81 -25.56
CA LYS A 311 -4.93 11.35 -26.34
C LYS A 311 -5.23 10.15 -27.24
N VAL A 312 -6.49 9.94 -27.59
CA VAL A 312 -6.93 8.89 -28.52
C VAL A 312 -6.91 9.40 -29.97
N ALA A 313 -7.03 10.72 -30.16
CA ALA A 313 -6.98 11.36 -31.47
C ALA A 313 -6.13 12.65 -31.47
N GLN A 314 -5.81 13.16 -32.65
CA GLN A 314 -5.04 14.40 -32.84
C GLN A 314 -5.64 15.23 -33.98
N PHE A 315 -5.75 16.54 -33.79
CA PHE A 315 -6.11 17.46 -34.87
C PHE A 315 -4.96 17.63 -35.86
N HIS A 316 -5.31 17.98 -37.10
CA HIS A 316 -4.32 18.37 -38.08
C HIS A 316 -3.65 19.71 -37.67
N PRO A 317 -2.31 19.85 -37.73
CA PRO A 317 -1.61 21.04 -37.22
C PRO A 317 -2.01 22.38 -37.87
N ARG A 318 -2.60 22.32 -39.06
CA ARG A 318 -3.05 23.50 -39.83
C ARG A 318 -4.55 23.59 -40.01
N ASP A 319 -5.30 22.54 -39.65
CA ASP A 319 -6.73 22.46 -39.96
C ASP A 319 -7.48 21.80 -38.78
N SER A 320 -8.25 22.59 -38.03
CA SER A 320 -8.99 22.10 -36.86
C SER A 320 -10.23 21.30 -37.24
N THR A 321 -10.60 21.24 -38.52
CA THR A 321 -11.72 20.40 -38.99
C THR A 321 -11.28 19.01 -39.41
N ARG A 322 -10.00 18.66 -39.24
CA ARG A 322 -9.49 17.33 -39.56
C ARG A 322 -8.96 16.64 -38.33
N LEU A 323 -9.45 15.43 -38.09
CA LEU A 323 -9.09 14.61 -36.93
C LEU A 323 -8.51 13.27 -37.40
N ARG A 324 -7.40 12.85 -36.78
CA ARG A 324 -6.83 11.51 -37.01
C ARG A 324 -6.80 10.71 -35.70
N PRO A 325 -7.02 9.38 -35.75
CA PRO A 325 -6.78 8.53 -34.59
C PRO A 325 -5.28 8.37 -34.34
N VAL A 326 -4.91 8.16 -33.08
CA VAL A 326 -3.56 7.69 -32.73
C VAL A 326 -3.51 6.20 -33.04
N ASP A 327 -2.51 5.78 -33.80
CA ASP A 327 -2.30 4.38 -34.14
C ASP A 327 -1.65 3.65 -32.96
N PHE A 328 -2.43 2.80 -32.28
CA PHE A 328 -1.98 1.93 -31.20
C PHE A 328 -1.59 0.53 -31.68
N GLY A 329 -1.82 0.19 -32.95
CA GLY A 329 -1.62 -1.15 -33.49
C GLY A 329 -0.25 -1.36 -34.13
N ARG A 330 0.46 -0.27 -34.48
CA ARG A 330 1.77 -0.34 -35.12
C ARG A 330 2.89 -0.51 -34.10
N GLU A 331 3.28 -1.75 -33.85
CA GLU A 331 4.54 -2.10 -33.18
C GLU A 331 5.69 -2.06 -34.21
N LEU A 332 6.91 -1.70 -33.79
CA LEU A 332 8.06 -1.52 -34.69
C LEU A 332 8.66 -2.85 -35.22
N ASP A 333 8.19 -4.00 -34.71
CA ASP A 333 8.78 -5.33 -34.94
C ASP A 333 7.89 -6.31 -35.74
N ASP A 334 6.72 -5.89 -36.24
CA ASP A 334 5.86 -6.69 -37.13
C ASP A 334 5.98 -6.27 -38.61
#